data_AF-D0LDT6-F1
#
_entry.id   AF-D0LDT6-F1
#
_cell.length_a   1.000
_cell.length_b   1.000
_cell.length_c   1.000
_cell.angle_alpha   90.00
_cell.angle_beta   90.00
_cell.angle_gamma   90.00
#
_symmetry.space_group_name_H-M   'P 1'
#
loop_
_entity.id
_entity.type
_entity.pdbx_description
1 polymer ?
#
loop_
_entity_poly.entity_id
_entity_poly.type
_entity_poly.pdbx_seq_one_letter_code
_entity_poly.pdbx_strand_id
1 'polypeptide(L)'
;MFNAVQPWHLVVLVIVLLVLFGSKKLPDAARGLGRSLRIFKSEIKEMQKDEEPDTTEAAKEAQRTLPAGAEDSATRKSTAPNDDVKKSA
;
A
#
# COMPACT_ATOMS: atom_id res chain seq x y z
N MET A 1 28.93 24.98 5.70
CA MET A 1 29.44 23.66 5.27
C MET A 1 28.34 22.64 5.03
N PHE A 2 27.13 23.06 4.65
CA PHE A 2 26.07 22.14 4.23
C PHE A 2 25.27 22.80 3.12
N ASN A 3 25.77 22.67 1.88
CA ASN A 3 24.92 22.65 0.69
C ASN A 3 24.10 21.34 0.74
N ALA A 4 23.35 21.15 1.84
CA ALA A 4 22.68 19.92 2.20
C ALA A 4 21.71 19.58 1.08
N VAL A 5 22.13 18.63 0.24
CA VAL A 5 21.33 17.97 -0.77
C VAL A 5 20.41 18.95 -1.49
N GLN A 6 20.96 19.74 -2.43
CA GLN A 6 20.12 20.50 -3.34
C GLN A 6 19.00 19.59 -3.82
N PRO A 7 17.72 20.01 -3.74
CA PRO A 7 16.56 19.14 -4.00
C PRO A 7 16.67 18.41 -5.34
N TRP A 8 17.44 18.97 -6.28
CA TRP A 8 17.88 18.35 -7.51
C TRP A 8 18.48 16.93 -7.36
N HIS A 9 19.35 16.68 -6.38
CA HIS A 9 19.98 15.37 -6.17
C HIS A 9 18.97 14.31 -5.73
N LEU A 10 17.98 14.68 -4.92
CA LEU A 10 16.90 13.77 -4.53
C LEU A 10 16.04 13.38 -5.74
N VAL A 11 15.75 14.33 -6.62
CA VAL A 11 15.02 14.04 -7.88
C VAL A 11 15.81 13.05 -8.73
N VAL A 12 17.11 13.26 -8.92
CA VAL A 12 17.97 12.34 -9.67
C VAL A 12 17.99 10.95 -9.03
N LEU A 13 18.11 10.85 -7.70
CA LEU A 13 18.11 9.57 -6.98
C LEU A 13 16.78 8.81 -7.18
N VAL A 14 15.65 9.51 -7.07
CA VAL A 14 14.33 8.91 -7.29
C VAL A 14 14.19 8.42 -8.73
N ILE A 15 14.67 9.19 -9.72
CA ILE A 15 14.65 8.78 -11.12
C ILE A 15 15.47 7.49 -11.32
N VAL A 16 16.68 7.41 -10.76
CA VAL A 16 17.53 6.21 -10.84
C VAL A 16 16.82 5.01 -10.20
N LEU A 17 16.22 5.18 -9.02
CA LEU A 17 15.45 4.12 -8.38
C LEU A 17 14.24 3.69 -9.22
N LEU A 18 13.51 4.63 -9.84
CA LEU A 18 12.39 4.31 -10.71
C LEU A 18 12.82 3.56 -11.98
N VAL A 19 14.00 3.84 -12.52
CA VAL A 19 14.54 3.11 -13.69
C VAL A 19 14.97 1.69 -13.29
N LEU A 20 15.63 1.50 -12.14
CA LEU A 20 16.09 0.19 -11.68
C LEU A 20 14.95 -0.69 -11.17
N PHE A 21 14.07 -0.15 -10.33
CA PHE A 21 12.98 -0.90 -9.70
C PHE A 21 11.70 -0.87 -10.53
N GLY A 22 11.51 0.12 -11.40
CA GLY A 22 10.30 0.32 -12.18
C GLY A 22 9.25 1.18 -11.47
N SER A 23 8.44 1.91 -12.26
CA SER A 23 7.39 2.83 -11.79
C SER A 23 6.30 2.18 -10.95
N LYS A 24 6.14 0.86 -11.05
CA LYS A 24 5.08 0.10 -10.37
C LYS A 24 5.56 -0.54 -9.06
N LYS A 25 6.86 -0.80 -8.90
CA LYS A 25 7.42 -1.51 -7.72
C LYS A 25 7.80 -0.59 -6.57
N LEU A 26 8.28 0.61 -6.86
CA LEU A 26 8.58 1.62 -5.84
C LEU A 26 7.33 2.05 -5.05
N PRO A 27 6.20 2.45 -5.69
CA PRO A 27 4.99 2.80 -4.96
C PRO A 27 4.33 1.59 -4.29
N ASP A 28 4.44 0.39 -4.86
CA ASP A 28 3.87 -0.84 -4.29
C ASP A 28 4.64 -1.26 -3.02
N ALA A 29 5.98 -1.25 -3.06
CA ALA A 29 6.82 -1.47 -1.89
C ALA A 29 6.59 -0.40 -0.81
N ALA A 30 6.52 0.88 -1.19
CA ALA A 30 6.20 1.96 -0.26
C ALA A 30 4.81 1.80 0.39
N ARG A 31 3.81 1.32 -0.35
CA ARG A 31 2.47 1.03 0.19
C ARG A 31 2.47 -0.18 1.15
N GLY A 32 3.27 -1.20 0.88
CA GLY A 32 3.47 -2.32 1.79
C GLY A 32 4.16 -1.90 3.09
N LEU A 33 5.30 -1.22 2.95
CA LEU A 33 6.10 -0.72 4.08
C LEU A 33 5.34 0.33 4.90
N GLY A 34 4.58 1.22 4.25
CA GLY A 34 3.77 2.23 4.94
C GLY A 34 2.66 1.64 5.80
N ARG A 35 2.03 0.53 5.36
CA ARG A 35 1.04 -0.19 6.18
C ARG A 35 1.68 -0.82 7.42
N SER A 36 2.82 -1.49 7.27
CA SER A 36 3.56 -2.07 8.39
C SER A 36 4.06 -0.99 9.37
N LEU A 37 4.59 0.12 8.84
CA LEU A 37 5.10 1.21 9.65
C LEU A 37 3.98 1.96 10.38
N ARG A 38 2.78 2.07 9.78
CA ARG A 38 1.60 2.66 10.44
C ARG A 38 1.18 1.86 11.66
N ILE A 39 1.12 0.53 11.55
CA ILE A 39 0.77 -0.35 12.67
C ILE A 39 1.81 -0.22 13.78
N PHE A 40 3.09 -0.35 13.41
CA PHE A 40 4.21 -0.18 14.35
C PHE A 40 4.22 1.20 15.02
N LYS A 41 3.94 2.27 14.27
CA LYS A 41 3.84 3.64 14.79
C LYS A 41 2.68 3.78 15.78
N SER A 42 1.54 3.16 15.50
CA SER A 42 0.39 3.15 16.41
C SER A 42 0.70 2.41 17.71
N GLU A 43 1.34 1.24 17.63
CA GLU A 43 1.76 0.48 18.82
C GLU A 43 2.78 1.26 19.66
N ILE A 44 3.79 1.87 19.03
CA ILE A 44 4.74 2.73 19.75
C ILE A 44 4.04 3.94 20.39
N LYS A 45 3.08 4.55 19.68
CA LYS A 45 2.36 5.71 20.19
C LYS A 45 1.48 5.35 21.38
N GLU A 46 0.87 4.16 21.39
CA GLU A 46 0.12 3.65 22.54
C GLU A 46 1.04 3.42 23.73
N MET A 47 2.22 2.81 23.53
CA MET A 47 3.22 2.63 24.59
C MET A 47 3.70 3.96 25.19
N GLN A 48 3.91 4.99 24.37
CA GLN A 48 4.28 6.32 24.86
C GLN A 48 3.11 7.09 25.48
N LYS A 49 1.86 6.74 25.12
CA LYS A 49 0.65 7.37 25.67
C LYS A 49 0.29 6.81 27.04
N ASP A 50 0.70 5.60 27.39
CA ASP A 50 0.56 5.06 28.75
C ASP A 50 1.37 5.86 29.81
N GLU A 51 2.26 6.77 29.38
CA GLU A 51 3.04 7.66 30.26
C GLU A 51 2.43 9.10 30.41
N GLU A 52 1.42 9.50 29.63
CA GLU A 52 0.76 10.83 29.73
C GLU A 52 -0.75 10.80 29.39
N PRO A 53 -1.67 11.44 30.17
CA PRO A 53 -3.10 11.37 29.93
C PRO A 53 -3.57 12.33 28.81
N ASP A 54 -4.25 11.74 27.81
CA ASP A 54 -5.21 12.28 26.82
C ASP A 54 -4.82 13.53 26.00
N THR A 55 -4.94 13.54 24.67
CA THR A 55 -6.21 13.70 23.94
C THR A 55 -5.91 13.57 22.43
N THR A 56 -6.93 13.25 21.62
CA THR A 56 -7.06 13.67 20.20
C THR A 56 -6.73 12.62 19.11
N GLU A 57 -7.81 12.17 18.46
CA GLU A 57 -7.92 11.84 17.04
C GLU A 57 -7.18 10.59 16.51
N ALA A 58 -7.68 9.40 16.87
CA ALA A 58 -7.63 8.23 16.00
C ALA A 58 -8.80 8.19 14.99
N ALA A 59 -9.59 9.27 14.91
CA ALA A 59 -10.82 9.30 14.14
C ALA A 59 -10.55 9.50 12.64
N LYS A 60 -11.22 8.63 11.89
CA LYS A 60 -11.82 8.89 10.56
C LYS A 60 -10.90 8.72 9.34
N GLU A 61 -11.40 7.93 8.38
CA GLU A 61 -11.03 7.95 6.94
C GLU A 61 -9.95 7.00 6.40
N ALA A 62 -9.55 5.95 7.12
CA ALA A 62 -9.11 4.72 6.42
C ALA A 62 -10.30 3.96 5.77
N GLN A 63 -11.53 4.43 6.00
CA GLN A 63 -12.76 3.73 5.64
C GLN A 63 -13.83 4.70 5.11
N ARG A 64 -13.59 5.27 3.93
CA ARG A 64 -14.66 5.47 2.94
C ARG A 64 -14.13 5.04 1.57
N THR A 65 -14.16 3.72 1.36
CA THR A 65 -14.70 3.10 0.15
C THR A 65 -14.81 4.00 -1.09
N LEU A 66 -13.91 3.80 -2.04
CA LEU A 66 -14.23 3.94 -3.46
C LEU A 66 -13.96 2.57 -4.12
N PRO A 67 -14.98 1.73 -4.33
CA PRO A 67 -14.92 0.72 -5.36
C PRO A 67 -15.27 1.42 -6.68
N ALA A 68 -14.29 1.63 -7.56
CA ALA A 68 -14.55 1.97 -8.96
C ALA A 68 -13.33 1.68 -9.82
N GLY A 69 -13.36 0.53 -10.48
CA GLY A 69 -12.97 0.40 -11.89
C GLY A 69 -11.55 0.80 -12.28
N ALA A 70 -10.64 -0.15 -12.21
CA ALA A 70 -9.67 -0.38 -13.28
C ALA A 70 -9.64 -1.89 -13.55
N GLU A 71 -10.80 -2.42 -13.92
CA GLU A 71 -10.89 -3.72 -14.58
C GLU A 71 -10.40 -3.57 -16.02
N ASP A 72 -9.93 -4.70 -16.55
CA ASP A 72 -9.67 -5.00 -17.95
C ASP A 72 -8.32 -4.56 -18.54
N SER A 73 -7.35 -5.48 -18.48
CA SER A 73 -6.66 -5.93 -19.69
C SER A 73 -5.72 -7.09 -19.37
N ALA A 74 -6.08 -8.25 -19.92
CA ALA A 74 -5.20 -9.29 -20.46
C ALA A 74 -5.39 -10.69 -19.85
N THR A 75 -6.14 -11.52 -20.60
CA THR A 75 -5.75 -12.90 -20.94
C THR A 75 -6.00 -13.93 -19.83
N ARG A 76 -6.93 -14.90 -19.93
CA ARG A 76 -7.19 -15.76 -21.08
C ARG A 76 -8.51 -16.52 -20.87
N LYS A 77 -9.35 -16.44 -21.89
CA LYS A 77 -10.45 -17.34 -22.23
C LYS A 77 -9.96 -18.80 -22.23
N SER A 78 -10.58 -19.69 -21.45
CA SER A 78 -10.75 -21.11 -21.80
C SER A 78 -11.97 -21.69 -21.06
N THR A 79 -13.06 -21.82 -21.81
CA THR A 79 -14.06 -22.91 -21.73
C THR A 79 -14.75 -23.22 -20.39
N ALA A 80 -16.00 -22.73 -20.28
CA ALA A 80 -17.15 -23.40 -19.64
C ALA A 80 -17.36 -24.84 -20.24
N PRO A 81 -18.35 -25.68 -19.83
CA PRO A 81 -19.51 -25.50 -18.92
C PRO A 81 -19.88 -26.73 -18.02
N ASN A 82 -20.81 -26.53 -17.08
CA ASN A 82 -21.71 -27.46 -16.37
C ASN A 82 -21.48 -28.99 -16.39
N ASP A 83 -21.52 -29.59 -15.20
CA ASP A 83 -22.26 -30.84 -14.94
C ASP A 83 -22.76 -30.84 -13.48
N ASP A 84 -23.95 -30.27 -13.27
CA ASP A 84 -24.91 -30.83 -12.32
C ASP A 84 -25.30 -32.25 -12.80
N VAL A 85 -25.69 -33.12 -11.86
CA VAL A 85 -26.33 -34.43 -12.10
C VAL A 85 -25.39 -35.59 -12.42
N LYS A 86 -24.96 -36.30 -11.36
CA LYS A 86 -25.19 -37.76 -11.21
C LYS A 86 -24.64 -38.25 -9.86
N LYS A 87 -25.50 -38.82 -9.02
CA LYS A 87 -25.62 -40.29 -8.81
C LYS A 87 -25.03 -40.63 -7.44
N SER A 88 -25.83 -40.74 -6.39
CA SER A 88 -26.69 -41.90 -6.13
C SER A 88 -25.89 -43.21 -6.24
N ALA A 89 -25.29 -43.62 -5.13
CA ALA A 89 -25.04 -45.01 -4.73
C ALA A 89 -24.66 -45.01 -3.25
#